data_AF-A0A355E209-F1
#
_entry.id   AF-A0A355E209-F1
#
_cell.length_a   1.000
_cell.length_b   1.000
_cell.length_c   1.000
_cell.angle_alpha   90.00
_cell.angle_beta   90.00
_cell.angle_gamma   90.00
#
_symmetry.space_group_name_H-M   'P 1'
#
loop_
_entity.id
_entity.type
_entity.pdbx_description
1 polymer ?
#
loop_
_entity_poly.entity_id
_entity_poly.type
_entity_poly.pdbx_seq_one_letter_code
_entity_poly.pdbx_strand_id
1 'polypeptide(L)'
;MKLDWKQAVPVFVMGLVLGAALGSWGQRAASQHHGKGRSDPSRMVEKFSRELKLDAAQKDAVRAVLESRRESMRAFKKETGARFDEIRLSMDSEIKKVLTPEQQKAFDAMHERMAARRRRAEER
;
A
#
# COMPACT_ATOMS: atom_id res chain seq x y z
N MET A 1 13.64 -18.76 -31.59
CA MET A 1 14.01 -19.37 -30.28
C MET A 1 12.75 -19.45 -29.44
N LYS A 2 12.19 -20.64 -29.25
CA LYS A 2 11.01 -20.83 -28.39
C LYS A 2 11.52 -20.81 -26.95
N LEU A 3 11.40 -19.66 -26.28
CA LEU A 3 11.77 -19.55 -24.88
C LEU A 3 10.79 -20.42 -24.09
N ASP A 4 11.28 -21.55 -23.59
CA ASP A 4 10.46 -22.51 -22.85
C ASP A 4 10.10 -21.86 -21.52
N TRP A 5 8.85 -21.37 -21.40
CA TRP A 5 8.33 -20.61 -20.25
C TRP A 5 8.62 -21.29 -18.90
N LYS A 6 8.79 -22.62 -18.90
CA LYS A 6 9.20 -23.43 -17.74
C LYS A 6 10.57 -23.02 -17.17
N GLN A 7 11.45 -22.41 -17.97
CA GLN A 7 12.75 -21.88 -17.55
C GLN A 7 12.68 -20.43 -17.06
N ALA A 8 11.63 -19.68 -17.40
CA ALA A 8 11.44 -18.29 -16.96
C ALA A 8 10.91 -18.19 -15.53
N VAL A 9 10.08 -19.16 -15.10
CA VAL A 9 9.51 -19.24 -13.75
C VAL A 9 10.58 -19.25 -12.65
N PRO A 10 11.63 -20.10 -12.68
CA PRO A 10 12.64 -20.11 -11.61
C PRO A 10 13.44 -18.80 -11.56
N VAL A 11 13.75 -18.18 -12.70
CA VAL A 11 14.47 -16.89 -12.74
C VAL A 11 13.62 -15.76 -12.16
N PHE A 12 12.32 -15.74 -12.43
CA PHE A 12 11.39 -14.75 -11.90
C PHE A 12 11.15 -14.92 -10.39
N VAL A 13 11.02 -16.17 -9.92
CA VAL A 13 10.91 -16.49 -8.48
C VAL A 13 12.18 -16.08 -7.74
N MET A 14 13.36 -16.32 -8.32
CA MET A 14 14.63 -15.91 -7.73
C MET A 14 14.78 -14.39 -7.67
N GLY A 15 14.31 -13.66 -8.70
CA GLY A 15 14.22 -12.20 -8.71
C GLY A 15 13.26 -11.64 -7.65
N LEU A 16 12.12 -12.31 -7.41
CA LEU A 16 11.14 -11.94 -6.36
C LEU A 16 11.70 -12.15 -4.95
N VAL A 17 12.44 -13.25 -4.73
CA VAL A 17 13.09 -13.56 -3.45
C VAL A 17 14.23 -12.58 -3.16
N LEU A 18 15.07 -12.28 -4.15
CA LEU A 18 16.14 -11.28 -4.03
C LEU A 18 15.58 -9.85 -3.83
N GLY A 19 14.49 -9.51 -4.52
CA GLY A 19 13.77 -8.25 -4.33
C GLY A 19 13.15 -8.11 -2.93
N ALA A 20 12.59 -9.18 -2.36
CA ALA A 20 12.04 -9.19 -1.01
C ALA A 20 13.14 -9.08 0.07
N ALA A 21 14.29 -9.71 -0.15
CA ALA A 21 15.43 -9.63 0.76
C ALA A 21 16.04 -8.22 0.80
N LEU A 22 16.30 -7.60 -0.36
CA LEU A 22 16.84 -6.23 -0.43
C LEU A 22 15.80 -5.17 -0.02
N GLY A 23 14.52 -5.39 -0.35
CA GLY A 23 13.42 -4.55 0.09
C GLY A 23 13.30 -4.50 1.61
N SER A 24 13.57 -5.60 2.32
CA SER A 24 13.45 -5.67 3.78
C SER A 24 14.46 -4.80 4.55
N TRP A 25 15.63 -4.51 3.97
CA TRP A 25 16.65 -3.65 4.57
C TRP A 25 16.41 -2.17 4.25
N GLY A 26 16.08 -1.83 3.00
CA GLY A 26 15.70 -0.45 2.63
C GLY A 26 14.39 0.02 3.28
N GLN A 27 13.46 -0.90 3.51
CA GLN A 27 12.16 -0.62 4.11
C GLN A 27 12.24 -0.34 5.61
N ARG A 28 13.26 -0.79 6.35
CA ARG A 28 13.45 -0.39 7.77
C ARG A 28 13.82 1.09 7.90
N ALA A 29 14.67 1.61 7.02
CA ALA A 29 15.03 3.04 6.99
C ALA A 29 13.89 3.93 6.47
N ALA A 30 13.09 3.45 5.50
CA ALA A 30 11.94 4.20 4.98
C ALA A 30 10.65 4.08 5.83
N SER A 31 10.55 3.04 6.68
CA SER A 31 9.34 2.76 7.47
C SER A 31 9.05 3.72 8.63
N GLN A 32 10.00 4.60 8.99
CA GLN A 32 9.73 5.64 10.00
C GLN A 32 8.88 6.80 9.45
N HIS A 33 8.74 6.95 8.12
CA HIS A 33 8.06 8.11 7.51
C HIS A 33 6.71 7.81 6.84
N HIS A 34 6.25 6.56 6.82
CA HIS A 34 4.99 6.18 6.18
C HIS A 34 4.00 5.54 7.17
N GLY A 35 3.62 6.34 8.17
CA GLY A 35 2.34 6.14 8.83
C GLY A 35 1.20 6.40 7.83
N LYS A 36 0.71 5.34 7.18
CA LYS A 36 -0.60 5.30 6.50
C LYS A 36 -1.72 5.36 7.55
N GLY A 37 -1.69 6.41 8.38
CA GLY A 37 -2.88 6.86 9.09
C GLY A 37 -3.79 7.54 8.07
N ARG A 38 -5.10 7.47 8.30
CA ARG A 38 -6.10 8.32 7.63
C ARG A 38 -5.49 9.69 7.32
N SER A 39 -5.58 10.16 6.08
CA SER A 39 -5.19 11.52 5.73
C SER A 39 -6.11 12.45 6.52
N ASP A 40 -5.72 12.74 7.74
CA ASP A 40 -6.38 13.67 8.62
C ASP A 40 -6.08 15.06 8.05
N PRO A 41 -7.11 15.83 7.67
CA PRO A 41 -6.93 17.22 7.24
C PRO A 41 -6.01 17.99 8.19
N SER A 42 -6.08 17.71 9.51
CA SER A 42 -5.25 18.35 10.53
C SER A 42 -3.75 18.07 10.34
N ARG A 43 -3.37 16.83 10.03
CA ARG A 43 -1.96 16.48 9.74
C ARG A 43 -1.45 17.13 8.46
N MET A 44 -2.34 17.32 7.48
CA MET A 44 -1.98 17.98 6.22
C MET A 44 -1.80 19.49 6.42
N VAL A 45 -2.69 20.13 7.18
CA VAL A 45 -2.55 21.55 7.59
C VAL A 45 -1.26 21.75 8.37
N GLU A 46 -0.93 20.87 9.31
CA GLU A 46 0.33 20.96 10.06
C GLU A 46 1.56 20.79 9.17
N LYS A 47 1.52 19.85 8.23
CA LYS A 47 2.60 19.66 7.25
C LYS A 47 2.81 20.94 6.43
N PHE A 48 1.74 21.46 5.85
CA PHE A 48 1.80 22.71 5.06
C PHE A 48 2.21 23.90 5.91
N SER A 49 1.74 23.98 7.16
CA SER A 49 2.15 25.01 8.10
C SER A 49 3.65 24.99 8.36
N ARG A 50 4.26 23.80 8.52
CA ARG A 50 5.71 23.69 8.76
C ARG A 50 6.53 23.98 7.50
N GLU A 51 6.11 23.44 6.36
CA GLU A 51 6.88 23.55 5.11
C GLU A 51 6.75 24.94 4.45
N LEU A 52 5.58 25.57 4.55
CA LEU A 52 5.27 26.85 3.91
C LEU A 52 5.26 28.03 4.89
N LYS A 53 5.51 27.78 6.18
CA LYS A 53 5.50 28.78 7.25
C LYS A 53 4.21 29.61 7.29
N LEU A 54 3.07 28.92 7.20
CA LEU A 54 1.75 29.56 7.16
C LEU A 54 1.46 30.35 8.44
N ASP A 55 0.89 31.55 8.30
CA ASP A 55 0.32 32.33 9.40
C ASP A 55 -1.04 31.75 9.88
N ALA A 56 -1.64 32.35 10.90
CA ALA A 56 -2.90 31.86 11.47
C ALA A 56 -4.06 31.90 10.45
N ALA A 57 -4.22 33.00 9.73
CA ALA A 57 -5.30 33.16 8.75
C ALA A 57 -5.15 32.18 7.57
N GLN A 58 -3.91 31.95 7.12
CA GLN A 58 -3.60 30.99 6.08
C GLN A 58 -3.88 29.55 6.52
N LYS A 59 -3.58 29.18 7.77
CA LYS A 59 -3.90 27.85 8.30
C LYS A 59 -5.41 27.60 8.31
N ASP A 60 -6.20 28.59 8.71
CA ASP A 60 -7.66 28.47 8.73
C ASP A 60 -8.24 28.36 7.32
N ALA A 61 -7.72 29.14 6.37
CA ALA A 61 -8.10 29.03 4.96
C ALA A 61 -7.78 27.64 4.39
N VAL A 62 -6.58 27.11 4.65
CA VAL A 62 -6.17 25.77 4.20
C VAL A 62 -7.05 24.69 4.84
N ARG A 63 -7.38 24.81 6.14
CA ARG A 63 -8.28 23.88 6.82
C ARG A 63 -9.65 23.85 6.15
N ALA A 64 -10.24 25.02 5.89
CA ALA A 64 -11.55 25.12 5.23
C ALA A 64 -11.56 24.49 3.83
N VAL A 65 -10.49 24.69 3.04
CA VAL A 65 -10.35 24.05 1.72
C VAL A 65 -10.33 22.54 1.84
N LEU A 66 -9.52 21.99 2.74
CA LEU A 66 -9.40 20.54 2.92
C LEU A 66 -10.69 19.91 3.47
N GLU A 67 -11.39 20.58 4.37
CA GLU A 67 -12.68 20.12 4.90
C GLU A 67 -13.75 20.09 3.81
N SER A 68 -13.83 21.13 2.97
CA SER A 68 -14.80 21.20 1.86
C SER A 68 -14.66 20.06 0.84
N ARG A 69 -13.47 19.45 0.74
CA ARG A 69 -13.18 18.34 -0.20
C ARG A 69 -13.19 16.97 0.47
N ARG A 70 -13.41 16.91 1.78
CA ARG A 70 -13.29 15.68 2.56
C ARG A 70 -14.27 14.60 2.10
N GLU A 71 -15.51 14.97 1.81
CA GLU A 71 -16.54 14.03 1.37
C GLU A 71 -16.27 13.49 -0.03
N SER A 72 -15.91 14.36 -0.98
CA SER A 72 -15.51 13.94 -2.34
C SER A 72 -14.33 12.96 -2.30
N MET A 73 -13.33 13.24 -1.46
CA MET A 73 -12.18 12.34 -1.29
C MET A 73 -12.58 11.00 -0.66
N ARG A 74 -13.51 11.00 0.32
CA ARG A 74 -14.06 9.77 0.92
C ARG A 74 -14.83 8.95 -0.10
N ALA A 75 -15.67 9.58 -0.90
CA ALA A 75 -16.45 8.92 -1.95
C ALA A 75 -15.54 8.31 -3.02
N PHE A 76 -14.58 9.08 -3.53
CA PHE A 76 -13.58 8.60 -4.49
C PHE A 76 -12.80 7.40 -3.95
N LYS A 77 -12.33 7.48 -2.69
CA LYS A 77 -11.62 6.36 -2.05
C LYS A 77 -12.49 5.11 -1.92
N LYS A 78 -13.79 5.25 -1.62
CA LYS A 78 -14.71 4.12 -1.51
C LYS A 78 -14.91 3.43 -2.86
N GLU A 79 -15.16 4.22 -3.91
CA GLU A 79 -15.37 3.69 -5.26
C GLU A 79 -14.11 3.00 -5.80
N THR A 80 -12.97 3.69 -5.72
CA THR A 80 -11.70 3.15 -6.23
C THR A 80 -11.16 2.00 -5.38
N GLY A 81 -11.43 2.00 -4.08
CA GLY A 81 -11.06 0.92 -3.17
C GLY A 81 -11.66 -0.41 -3.59
N ALA A 82 -12.96 -0.45 -3.86
CA ALA A 82 -13.65 -1.67 -4.31
C ALA A 82 -13.07 -2.21 -5.63
N ARG A 83 -12.89 -1.34 -6.63
CA ARG A 83 -12.30 -1.75 -7.92
C ARG A 83 -10.87 -2.27 -7.77
N PHE A 84 -10.08 -1.64 -6.90
CA PHE A 84 -8.71 -2.09 -6.66
C PHE A 84 -8.67 -3.46 -5.97
N ASP A 85 -9.59 -3.71 -5.03
CA ASP A 85 -9.72 -4.99 -4.36
C ASP A 85 -10.14 -6.11 -5.34
N GLU A 86 -11.06 -5.83 -6.26
CA GLU A 86 -11.44 -6.77 -7.33
C GLU A 86 -10.24 -7.15 -8.21
N ILE A 87 -9.49 -6.15 -8.71
CA ILE A 87 -8.28 -6.38 -9.52
C ILE A 87 -7.27 -7.21 -8.74
N ARG A 88 -7.07 -6.88 -7.47
CA ARG A 88 -6.16 -7.60 -6.58
C ARG A 88 -6.57 -9.06 -6.39
N LEU A 89 -7.84 -9.33 -6.14
CA LEU A 89 -8.36 -10.69 -5.97
C LEU A 89 -8.23 -11.51 -7.26
N SER A 90 -8.51 -10.90 -8.42
CA SER A 90 -8.31 -11.54 -9.72
C SER A 90 -6.84 -11.94 -9.92
N MET A 91 -5.92 -11.00 -9.69
CA MET A 91 -4.49 -11.23 -9.79
C MET A 91 -4.01 -12.31 -8.82
N ASP A 92 -4.44 -12.27 -7.56
CA ASP A 92 -4.09 -13.28 -6.55
C ASP A 92 -4.58 -14.68 -7.01
N SER A 93 -5.75 -14.77 -7.67
CA SER A 93 -6.26 -16.03 -8.23
C SER A 93 -5.44 -16.56 -9.41
N GLU A 94 -4.97 -15.67 -10.30
CA GLU A 94 -4.16 -16.02 -11.46
C GLU A 94 -2.76 -16.48 -11.03
N ILE A 95 -2.17 -15.79 -10.05
CA ILE A 95 -0.90 -16.18 -9.45
C ILE A 95 -1.03 -17.60 -8.86
N LYS A 96 -2.08 -17.89 -8.09
CA LYS A 96 -2.26 -19.23 -7.49
C LYS A 96 -2.27 -20.36 -8.51
N LYS A 97 -2.80 -20.15 -9.72
CA LYS A 97 -2.85 -21.17 -10.79
C LYS A 97 -1.48 -21.61 -11.27
N VAL A 98 -0.44 -20.78 -11.13
CA VAL A 98 0.92 -21.10 -11.58
C VAL A 98 1.84 -21.55 -10.43
N LEU A 99 1.34 -21.59 -9.19
CA LEU A 99 2.09 -22.00 -8.00
C LEU A 99 1.87 -23.48 -7.67
N THR A 100 2.92 -24.14 -7.14
CA THR A 100 2.78 -25.47 -6.55
C THR A 100 1.94 -25.43 -5.26
N PRO A 101 1.38 -26.55 -4.80
CA PRO A 101 0.59 -26.59 -3.56
C PRO A 101 1.34 -26.03 -2.33
N GLU A 102 2.64 -26.28 -2.23
CA GLU A 102 3.50 -25.77 -1.14
C GLU A 102 3.68 -24.25 -1.25
N GLN A 103 3.86 -23.74 -2.47
CA GLN A 103 3.99 -22.30 -2.74
C GLN A 103 2.68 -21.56 -2.49
N GLN A 104 1.52 -22.16 -2.79
CA GLN A 104 0.21 -21.59 -2.47
C GLN A 104 0.03 -21.41 -0.96
N LYS A 105 0.44 -22.40 -0.14
CA LYS A 105 0.42 -22.27 1.32
C LYS A 105 1.30 -21.12 1.82
N ALA A 106 2.49 -20.95 1.24
CA ALA A 106 3.39 -19.85 1.57
C ALA A 106 2.81 -18.48 1.16
N PHE A 107 2.18 -18.42 -0.01
CA PHE A 107 1.50 -17.23 -0.52
C PHE A 107 0.34 -16.81 0.40
N ASP A 108 -0.52 -17.75 0.80
CA ASP A 108 -1.63 -17.48 1.73
C ASP A 108 -1.13 -16.98 3.09
N ALA A 109 -0.08 -17.61 3.64
CA ALA A 109 0.53 -17.15 4.89
C ALA A 109 1.11 -15.73 4.77
N MET A 110 1.63 -15.35 3.60
CA MET A 110 2.09 -13.99 3.34
C MET A 110 0.93 -12.99 3.37
N HIS A 111 -0.20 -13.30 2.73
CA HIS A 111 -1.39 -12.45 2.77
C HIS A 111 -1.93 -12.27 4.19
N GLU A 112 -2.01 -13.34 4.98
CA GLU A 112 -2.47 -13.28 6.37
C GLU A 112 -1.57 -12.43 7.25
N ARG A 113 -0.24 -12.56 7.10
CA ARG A 113 0.72 -11.69 7.82
C ARG A 113 0.52 -10.23 7.48
N MET A 114 0.27 -9.91 6.22
CA MET A 114 0.02 -8.55 5.77
C MET A 114 -1.33 -8.02 6.27
N ALA A 115 -2.37 -8.84 6.30
CA ALA A 115 -3.68 -8.50 6.86
C ALA A 115 -3.59 -8.25 8.38
N ALA A 116 -2.90 -9.12 9.12
CA ALA A 116 -2.66 -8.96 10.55
C ALA A 116 -1.88 -7.68 10.88
N ARG A 117 -0.88 -7.32 10.07
CA ARG A 117 -0.14 -6.04 10.20
C ARG A 117 -1.06 -4.83 10.00
N ARG A 118 -1.99 -4.90 9.05
CA ARG A 118 -2.98 -3.82 8.82
C ARG A 118 -3.94 -3.68 10.00
N ARG A 119 -4.55 -4.78 10.48
CA ARG A 119 -5.44 -4.78 11.65
C ARG A 119 -4.77 -4.16 12.87
N ARG A 120 -3.54 -4.57 13.19
CA ARG A 120 -2.74 -4.00 14.29
C ARG A 120 -2.43 -2.51 14.13
N ALA A 121 -2.37 -2.00 12.90
CA ALA A 121 -2.15 -0.58 12.64
C ALA A 121 -3.45 0.24 12.71
N GLU A 122 -4.61 -0.40 12.59
CA GLU A 122 -5.94 0.23 12.74
C GLU A 122 -6.40 0.26 14.20
N GLU A 123 -5.95 -0.69 15.01
CA GLU A 123 -6.20 -0.79 16.46
C GLU A 123 -5.33 0.14 17.32
N ARG A 124 -4.32 0.79 16.72
CA ARG A 124 -3.42 1.77 17.37
C ARG A 124 -3.78 3.20 17.01
#